data_AF-L0R2G1-F1
#
_entry.id   AF-L0R2G1-F1
#
_cell.length_a   1.000
_cell.length_b   1.000
_cell.length_c   1.000
_cell.angle_alpha   90.00
_cell.angle_beta   90.00
_cell.angle_gamma   90.00
#
_symmetry.space_group_name_H-M   'P 1'
#
loop_
_entity.id
_entity.type
_entity.pdbx_description
1 polymer ?
#
loop_
_entity_poly.entity_id
_entity_poly.type
_entity_poly.pdbx_seq_one_letter_code
_entity_poly.pdbx_strand_id
1 'polypeptide(L)'
;AIDQGFAFYNPLRYSELPRYYREHIASPDVAMFQVCPMDEHGYLNFGPNASHLMAVCETAKTVILEVNRNMPRCYGGSETEIHVSQVDMIVEGDNPAMAEMGAGAPSAVDEAVAKLIVEEIPNGACLQLGIGGMPNAVGSMIADSDLKDLGVHTEMYVD
;
A
#
# COMPACT_ATOMS: atom_id res chain seq x y z
N ALA A 1 -18.51 -10.43 -9.11
CA ALA A 1 -17.81 -10.93 -10.32
C ALA A 1 -17.35 -12.37 -10.15
N ILE A 2 -16.50 -12.66 -9.16
CA ILE A 2 -16.04 -14.03 -8.85
C ILE A 2 -17.23 -14.95 -8.54
N ASP A 3 -18.07 -14.61 -7.56
CA ASP A 3 -19.27 -15.41 -7.20
C ASP A 3 -20.28 -15.56 -8.34
N GLN A 4 -20.25 -14.64 -9.31
CA GLN A 4 -21.12 -14.64 -10.47
C GLN A 4 -20.51 -15.44 -11.66
N GLY A 5 -19.31 -16.01 -11.50
CA GLY A 5 -18.70 -16.93 -12.45
C GLY A 5 -18.04 -16.32 -13.68
N PHE A 6 -17.87 -14.98 -13.73
CA PHE A 6 -17.26 -14.29 -14.88
C PHE A 6 -15.90 -13.63 -14.57
N ALA A 7 -15.29 -13.98 -13.44
CA ALA A 7 -13.92 -13.58 -13.10
C ALA A 7 -13.19 -14.73 -12.42
N PHE A 8 -11.87 -14.79 -12.61
CA PHE A 8 -11.01 -15.75 -11.94
C PHE A 8 -10.37 -15.11 -10.70
N TYR A 9 -10.15 -15.93 -9.67
CA TYR A 9 -9.36 -15.58 -8.50
C TYR A 9 -8.21 -16.57 -8.37
N ASN A 10 -7.00 -16.06 -8.21
CA ASN A 10 -5.81 -16.87 -7.99
C ASN A 10 -5.19 -16.49 -6.64
N PRO A 11 -5.16 -17.41 -5.65
CA PRO A 11 -4.55 -17.12 -4.37
C PRO A 11 -3.02 -17.01 -4.53
N LEU A 12 -2.47 -15.86 -4.17
CA LEU A 12 -1.03 -15.57 -4.20
C LEU A 12 -0.63 -14.88 -2.90
N ARG A 13 0.57 -15.19 -2.39
CA ARG A 13 1.15 -14.44 -1.28
C ARG A 13 1.52 -13.03 -1.76
N TYR A 14 1.15 -12.00 -1.00
CA TYR A 14 1.35 -10.61 -1.42
C TYR A 14 2.82 -10.29 -1.74
N SER A 15 3.76 -10.82 -0.94
CA SER A 15 5.21 -10.69 -1.15
C SER A 15 5.72 -11.29 -2.47
N GLU A 16 4.95 -12.18 -3.10
CA GLU A 16 5.33 -12.82 -4.36
C GLU A 16 4.90 -12.02 -5.58
N LEU A 17 4.10 -10.95 -5.43
CA LEU A 17 3.62 -10.15 -6.56
C LEU A 17 4.76 -9.64 -7.46
N PRO A 18 5.85 -9.04 -6.94
CA PRO A 18 6.93 -8.58 -7.81
C PRO A 18 7.53 -9.70 -8.66
N ARG A 19 7.78 -10.87 -8.04
CA ARG A 19 8.33 -12.05 -8.72
C ARG A 19 7.34 -12.65 -9.72
N TYR A 20 6.05 -12.64 -9.38
CA TYR A 20 4.99 -13.14 -10.24
C TYR A 20 4.95 -12.39 -11.57
N TYR A 21 5.01 -11.05 -11.55
CA TYR A 21 5.07 -10.22 -12.75
C TYR A 21 6.36 -10.44 -13.55
N ARG A 22 7.50 -10.50 -12.87
CA ARG A 22 8.83 -10.65 -13.50
C ARG A 22 9.06 -12.02 -14.14
N GLU A 23 8.53 -13.09 -13.55
CA GLU A 23 8.98 -14.46 -13.86
C GLU A 23 7.87 -15.45 -14.22
N HIS A 24 6.61 -15.18 -13.90
CA HIS A 24 5.58 -16.24 -13.86
C HIS A 24 4.35 -15.96 -14.73
N ILE A 25 4.26 -14.80 -15.36
CA ILE A 25 3.18 -14.49 -16.29
C ILE A 25 3.71 -13.91 -17.59
N ALA A 26 2.84 -13.93 -18.60
CA ALA A 26 3.05 -13.11 -19.78
C ALA A 26 3.00 -11.63 -19.38
N SER A 27 3.89 -10.84 -19.99
CA SER A 27 3.93 -9.38 -19.87
C SER A 27 2.54 -8.76 -20.01
N PRO A 28 2.10 -7.93 -19.04
CA PRO A 28 0.90 -7.12 -19.21
C PRO A 28 1.02 -6.27 -20.47
N ASP A 29 -0.07 -6.16 -21.24
CA ASP A 29 -0.07 -5.26 -22.40
C ASP A 29 -0.03 -3.79 -21.95
N VAL A 30 -0.71 -3.46 -20.86
CA VAL A 30 -0.80 -2.09 -20.31
C VAL A 30 -0.70 -2.12 -18.79
N ALA A 31 0.14 -1.24 -18.24
CA ALA A 31 0.14 -0.86 -16.83
C ALA A 31 -0.37 0.59 -16.72
N MET A 32 -1.37 0.81 -15.85
CA MET A 32 -1.95 2.13 -15.67
C MET A 32 -2.32 2.38 -14.20
N PHE A 33 -1.84 3.49 -13.65
CA PHE A 33 -2.11 3.90 -12.26
C PHE A 33 -1.76 5.38 -12.03
N GLN A 34 -2.12 5.90 -10.87
CA GLN A 34 -1.82 7.27 -10.45
C GLN A 34 -0.45 7.39 -9.77
N VAL A 35 0.22 8.53 -9.97
CA VAL A 35 1.53 8.85 -9.40
C VAL A 35 1.60 10.29 -8.90
N CYS A 36 2.61 10.57 -8.07
CA CYS A 36 2.97 11.94 -7.68
C CYS A 36 3.44 12.75 -8.91
N PRO A 37 3.43 14.09 -8.81
CA PRO A 37 4.15 14.93 -9.77
C PRO A 37 5.62 14.52 -9.92
N MET A 38 6.09 14.60 -11.16
CA MET A 38 7.48 14.36 -11.50
C MET A 38 8.40 15.36 -10.77
N ASP A 39 9.51 14.87 -10.23
CA ASP A 39 10.53 15.74 -9.63
C ASP A 39 11.50 16.31 -10.68
N GLU A 40 12.44 17.14 -10.21
CA GLU A 40 13.45 17.80 -11.06
C GLU A 40 14.44 16.83 -11.72
N HIS A 41 14.49 15.57 -11.27
CA HIS A 41 15.35 14.53 -11.82
C HIS A 41 14.60 13.60 -12.79
N GLY A 42 13.33 13.87 -13.06
CA GLY A 42 12.52 13.10 -14.00
C GLY A 42 11.87 11.86 -13.39
N TYR A 43 11.77 11.74 -12.06
CA TYR A 43 11.15 10.60 -11.39
C TYR A 43 9.72 10.89 -10.93
N LEU A 44 8.83 9.93 -11.19
CA LEU A 44 7.45 9.89 -10.72
C LEU A 44 7.33 8.84 -9.61
N ASN A 45 6.86 9.25 -8.43
CA ASN A 45 6.75 8.39 -7.24
C ASN A 45 5.36 7.73 -7.15
N PHE A 46 5.32 6.47 -6.76
CA PHE A 46 4.08 5.67 -6.64
C PHE A 46 3.22 6.01 -5.40
N GLY A 47 3.66 6.96 -4.58
CA GLY A 47 3.00 7.34 -3.34
C GLY A 47 2.88 6.14 -2.37
N PRO A 48 1.73 5.94 -1.71
CA PRO A 48 1.56 4.89 -0.71
C PRO A 48 1.51 3.47 -1.31
N ASN A 49 1.67 3.31 -2.62
CA ASN A 49 1.49 2.04 -3.35
C ASN A 49 2.81 1.37 -3.78
N ALA A 50 3.91 1.63 -3.09
CA ALA A 50 5.25 1.13 -3.45
C ALA A 50 5.47 -0.37 -3.12
N SER A 51 4.54 -1.25 -3.51
CA SER A 51 4.61 -2.70 -3.26
C SER A 51 5.14 -3.51 -4.44
N HIS A 52 4.50 -3.40 -5.61
CA HIS A 52 4.83 -4.20 -6.79
C HIS A 52 4.74 -3.41 -8.11
N LEU A 53 4.39 -2.12 -8.07
CA LEU A 53 4.12 -1.32 -9.27
C LEU A 53 5.35 -1.18 -10.17
N MET A 54 6.56 -1.10 -9.61
CA MET A 54 7.78 -1.09 -10.41
C MET A 54 7.95 -2.38 -11.21
N ALA A 55 7.73 -3.55 -10.59
CA ALA A 55 7.79 -4.85 -11.26
C ALA A 55 6.73 -4.98 -12.38
N VAL A 56 5.56 -4.37 -12.21
CA VAL A 56 4.54 -4.29 -13.26
C VAL A 56 5.05 -3.43 -14.42
N CYS A 57 5.66 -2.26 -14.15
CA CYS A 57 6.18 -1.37 -15.18
C CYS A 57 7.33 -1.99 -15.98
N GLU A 58 8.26 -2.67 -15.31
CA GLU A 58 9.42 -3.32 -15.95
C GLU A 58 9.02 -4.36 -16.99
N THR A 59 7.83 -4.96 -16.83
CA THR A 59 7.37 -6.07 -17.66
C THR A 59 6.25 -5.68 -18.62
N ALA A 60 5.57 -4.57 -18.38
CA ALA A 60 4.48 -4.11 -19.22
C ALA A 60 5.00 -3.62 -20.58
N LYS A 61 4.19 -3.85 -21.63
CA LYS A 61 4.50 -3.33 -22.99
C LYS A 61 4.22 -1.85 -23.12
N THR A 62 3.32 -1.30 -22.30
CA THR A 62 2.95 0.11 -22.31
C THR A 62 2.65 0.57 -20.89
N VAL A 63 3.31 1.64 -20.46
CA VAL A 63 3.14 2.27 -19.14
C VAL A 63 2.47 3.63 -19.30
N ILE A 64 1.29 3.76 -18.69
CA ILE A 64 0.48 5.00 -18.72
C ILE A 64 0.33 5.50 -17.29
N LEU A 65 0.83 6.70 -17.01
CA LEU A 65 0.77 7.28 -15.66
C LEU A 65 -0.14 8.49 -15.63
N GLU A 66 -1.09 8.51 -14.69
CA GLU A 66 -1.87 9.71 -14.39
C GLU A 66 -1.23 10.48 -13.23
N VAL A 67 -0.89 11.74 -13.44
CA VAL A 67 -0.33 12.59 -12.38
C VAL A 67 -1.46 13.14 -11.51
N ASN A 68 -1.39 12.88 -10.20
CA ASN A 68 -2.26 13.48 -9.19
C ASN A 68 -1.42 14.25 -8.16
N ARG A 69 -1.61 15.58 -8.10
CA ARG A 69 -0.93 16.50 -7.17
C ARG A 69 -1.32 16.29 -5.71
N ASN A 70 -2.44 15.60 -5.44
CA ASN A 70 -2.83 15.23 -4.08
C ASN A 70 -2.17 13.92 -3.60
N MET A 71 -1.50 13.18 -4.50
CA MET A 71 -0.75 11.98 -4.11
C MET A 71 0.47 12.38 -3.27
N PRO A 72 0.61 11.90 -2.03
CA PRO A 72 1.79 12.19 -1.22
C PRO A 72 2.99 11.43 -1.76
N ARG A 73 4.15 12.09 -1.77
CA ARG A 73 5.42 11.41 -2.08
C ARG A 73 5.85 10.58 -0.88
N CYS A 74 5.90 9.26 -1.05
CA CYS A 74 6.35 8.34 -0.01
C CYS A 74 7.80 7.95 -0.29
N TYR A 75 8.69 8.24 0.66
CA TYR A 75 10.09 7.85 0.56
C TYR A 75 10.26 6.35 0.83
N GLY A 76 11.31 5.78 0.27
CA GLY A 76 11.73 4.41 0.53
C GLY A 76 13.09 4.14 -0.09
N GLY A 77 13.58 2.90 0.07
CA GLY A 77 14.94 2.54 -0.38
C GLY A 77 15.03 2.12 -1.85
N SER A 78 14.02 1.45 -2.39
CA SER A 78 14.03 0.89 -3.73
C SER A 78 12.62 0.77 -4.30
N GLU A 79 12.48 0.88 -5.62
CA GLU A 79 11.23 0.57 -6.35
C GLU A 79 10.01 1.44 -5.97
N THR A 80 10.25 2.62 -5.39
CA THR A 80 9.20 3.59 -5.01
C THR A 80 8.86 4.59 -6.10
N GLU A 81 9.65 4.63 -7.18
CA GLU A 81 9.55 5.61 -8.24
C GLU A 81 10.04 5.06 -9.59
N ILE A 82 9.62 5.71 -10.67
CA ILE A 82 9.96 5.38 -12.05
C ILE A 82 10.44 6.63 -12.79
N HIS A 83 11.55 6.50 -13.52
CA HIS A 83 12.04 7.59 -14.37
C HIS A 83 11.19 7.73 -15.64
N VAL A 84 10.93 8.96 -16.07
CA VAL A 84 10.09 9.29 -17.23
C VAL A 84 10.52 8.60 -18.53
N SER A 85 11.79 8.25 -18.69
CA SER A 85 12.27 7.49 -19.86
C SER A 85 11.72 6.07 -19.96
N GLN A 86 11.08 5.56 -18.92
CA GLN A 86 10.43 4.24 -18.85
C GLN A 86 8.90 4.35 -18.95
N VAL A 87 8.36 5.53 -19.28
CA VAL A 87 6.92 5.81 -19.32
C VAL A 87 6.52 6.17 -20.74
N ASP A 88 5.51 5.49 -21.28
CA ASP A 88 5.05 5.72 -22.65
C ASP A 88 4.10 6.92 -22.75
N MET A 89 3.25 7.11 -21.74
CA MET A 89 2.23 8.17 -21.73
C MET A 89 2.05 8.75 -20.33
N ILE A 90 1.92 10.07 -20.26
CA ILE A 90 1.56 10.80 -19.04
C ILE A 90 0.25 11.52 -19.27
N VAL A 91 -0.68 11.35 -18.34
CA VAL A 91 -1.97 12.03 -18.30
C VAL A 91 -1.95 13.02 -17.14
N GLU A 92 -2.14 14.30 -17.42
CA GLU A 92 -2.40 15.30 -16.37
C GLU A 92 -3.91 15.37 -16.12
N GLY A 93 -4.35 14.83 -14.98
CA GLY A 93 -5.76 14.78 -14.60
C GLY A 93 -6.27 16.08 -13.96
N ASP A 94 -7.53 16.06 -13.53
CA ASP A 94 -8.16 17.14 -12.76
C ASP A 94 -7.72 17.19 -11.29
N ASN A 95 -6.89 16.23 -10.86
CA ASN A 95 -6.34 16.09 -9.51
C ASN A 95 -7.45 15.97 -8.46
N PRO A 96 -8.27 14.90 -8.50
CA PRO A 96 -9.28 14.67 -7.49
C PRO A 96 -8.60 14.35 -6.15
N ALA A 97 -9.32 14.56 -5.05
CA ALA A 97 -8.89 14.11 -3.74
C ALA A 97 -8.64 12.59 -3.76
N MET A 98 -7.61 12.15 -3.03
CA MET A 98 -7.33 10.72 -2.88
C MET A 98 -8.50 10.02 -2.20
N ALA A 99 -8.80 8.80 -2.64
CA ALA A 99 -9.82 7.99 -1.99
C ALA A 99 -9.33 7.58 -0.59
N GLU A 100 -10.11 7.93 0.42
CA GLU A 100 -9.86 7.56 1.81
C GLU A 100 -10.91 6.54 2.27
N MET A 101 -10.47 5.56 3.05
CA MET A 101 -11.37 4.67 3.77
C MET A 101 -11.58 5.21 5.18
N GLY A 102 -12.83 5.33 5.62
CA GLY A 102 -13.13 5.72 6.98
C GLY A 102 -12.67 4.67 8.00
N ALA A 103 -12.31 5.11 9.20
CA ALA A 103 -12.01 4.22 10.31
C ALA A 103 -13.30 3.54 10.80
N GLY A 104 -13.29 2.20 10.87
CA GLY A 104 -14.34 1.46 11.53
C GLY A 104 -14.23 1.62 13.04
N ALA A 105 -15.30 2.06 13.71
CA ALA A 105 -15.32 2.13 15.17
C ALA A 105 -15.21 0.70 15.76
N PRO A 106 -14.39 0.49 16.80
CA PRO A 106 -14.31 -0.81 17.45
C PRO A 106 -15.62 -1.16 18.15
N SER A 107 -15.97 -2.44 18.11
CA SER A 107 -17.04 -3.00 18.94
C SER A 107 -16.54 -3.34 20.35
N ALA A 108 -17.45 -3.62 21.27
CA ALA A 108 -17.10 -4.11 22.61
C ALA A 108 -16.30 -5.43 22.58
N VAL A 109 -16.49 -6.26 21.54
CA VAL A 109 -15.70 -7.49 21.34
C VAL A 109 -14.27 -7.14 20.92
N ASP A 110 -14.13 -6.19 19.99
CA ASP A 110 -12.82 -5.71 19.53
C ASP A 110 -12.00 -5.14 20.67
N GLU A 111 -12.61 -4.32 21.53
CA GLU A 111 -11.96 -3.77 22.73
C GLU A 111 -11.55 -4.86 23.72
N ALA A 112 -12.39 -5.88 23.93
CA ALA A 112 -12.07 -6.97 24.83
C ALA A 112 -10.86 -7.78 24.33
N VAL A 113 -10.79 -8.04 23.01
CA VAL A 113 -9.66 -8.72 22.39
C VAL A 113 -8.41 -7.85 22.42
N ALA A 114 -8.54 -6.55 22.14
CA ALA A 114 -7.41 -5.62 22.14
C ALA A 114 -6.72 -5.54 23.50
N LYS A 115 -7.48 -5.57 24.61
CA LYS A 115 -6.90 -5.61 25.97
C LYS A 115 -6.01 -6.82 26.20
N LEU A 116 -6.45 -7.99 25.74
CA LEU A 116 -5.68 -9.23 25.84
C LEU A 116 -4.40 -9.17 24.99
N ILE A 117 -4.47 -8.52 23.82
CA ILE A 117 -3.31 -8.38 22.94
C ILE A 117 -2.28 -7.42 23.55
N VAL A 118 -2.71 -6.26 24.05
CA VAL A 118 -1.79 -5.22 24.54
C VAL A 118 -0.99 -5.67 25.77
N GLU A 119 -1.58 -6.49 26.64
CA GLU A 119 -0.87 -7.09 27.79
C GLU A 119 0.33 -7.97 27.37
N GLU A 120 0.33 -8.50 26.14
CA GLU A 120 1.38 -9.36 25.61
C GLU A 120 2.46 -8.59 24.83
N ILE A 121 2.30 -7.28 24.64
CA ILE A 121 3.27 -6.46 23.89
C ILE A 121 4.36 -5.96 24.84
N PRO A 122 5.63 -6.36 24.67
CA PRO A 122 6.72 -5.80 25.45
C PRO A 122 7.20 -4.46 24.89
N ASN A 123 7.89 -3.67 25.72
CA ASN A 123 8.72 -2.56 25.24
C ASN A 123 9.71 -3.06 24.19
N GLY A 124 9.94 -2.27 23.14
CA GLY A 124 10.83 -2.66 22.05
C GLY A 124 10.20 -3.56 20.98
N ALA A 125 8.92 -3.92 21.09
CA ALA A 125 8.26 -4.78 20.11
C ALA A 125 8.19 -4.14 18.71
N CYS A 126 8.32 -4.96 17.67
CA CYS A 126 8.11 -4.54 16.28
C CYS A 126 6.69 -4.91 15.84
N LEU A 127 5.89 -3.90 15.51
CA LEU A 127 4.46 -4.03 15.27
C LEU A 127 4.14 -4.21 13.78
N GLN A 128 3.17 -5.08 13.52
CA GLN A 128 2.42 -5.20 12.27
C GLN A 128 0.94 -5.22 12.63
N LEU A 129 0.18 -4.26 12.10
CA LEU A 129 -1.27 -4.14 12.33
C LEU A 129 -2.00 -4.13 10.99
N GLY A 130 -3.21 -4.66 10.97
CA GLY A 130 -4.13 -4.55 9.84
C GLY A 130 -5.01 -3.30 9.94
N ILE A 131 -6.12 -3.31 9.19
CA ILE A 131 -7.13 -2.25 9.24
C ILE A 131 -8.44 -2.75 9.84
N GLY A 132 -9.24 -1.84 10.39
CA GLY A 132 -10.58 -2.11 10.91
C GLY A 132 -10.70 -1.96 12.43
N GLY A 133 -11.89 -2.23 12.96
CA GLY A 133 -12.21 -1.95 14.37
C GLY A 133 -11.21 -2.55 15.37
N MET A 134 -10.87 -3.84 15.23
CA MET A 134 -9.95 -4.51 16.16
C MET A 134 -8.50 -3.98 16.08
N PRO A 135 -7.83 -3.91 14.92
CA PRO A 135 -6.50 -3.30 14.84
C PRO A 135 -6.47 -1.84 15.32
N ASN A 136 -7.51 -1.05 15.03
CA ASN A 136 -7.62 0.33 15.49
C ASN A 136 -7.73 0.41 17.03
N ALA A 137 -8.48 -0.51 17.65
CA ALA A 137 -8.54 -0.59 19.12
C ALA A 137 -7.18 -0.96 19.74
N VAL A 138 -6.45 -1.91 19.14
CA VAL A 138 -5.09 -2.25 19.58
C VAL A 138 -4.17 -1.03 19.45
N GLY A 139 -4.16 -0.36 18.30
CA GLY A 139 -3.36 0.85 18.08
C GLY A 139 -3.67 1.97 19.09
N SER A 140 -4.96 2.22 19.35
CA SER A 140 -5.41 3.21 20.34
C SER A 140 -4.93 2.86 21.76
N MET A 141 -5.09 1.60 22.16
CA MET A 141 -4.65 1.15 23.49
C MET A 141 -3.13 1.17 23.65
N ILE A 142 -2.38 0.87 22.59
CA ILE A 142 -0.91 1.04 22.59
C ILE A 142 -0.56 2.52 22.78
N ALA A 143 -1.21 3.42 22.06
CA ALA A 143 -0.98 4.86 22.16
C ALA A 143 -1.30 5.43 23.56
N ASP A 144 -2.29 4.86 24.24
CA ASP A 144 -2.68 5.22 25.61
C ASP A 144 -1.87 4.48 26.71
N SER A 145 -0.99 3.55 26.33
CA SER A 145 -0.20 2.74 27.27
C SER A 145 1.14 3.40 27.67
N ASP A 146 1.87 2.75 28.57
CA ASP A 146 3.24 3.13 28.94
C ASP A 146 4.33 2.40 28.14
N LEU A 147 3.96 1.72 27.04
CA LEU A 147 4.89 1.03 26.15
C LEU A 147 5.86 2.00 25.47
N LYS A 148 7.10 1.56 25.29
CA LYS A 148 8.22 2.38 24.80
C LYS A 148 9.05 1.64 23.77
N ASP A 149 9.77 2.42 22.98
CA ASP A 149 10.76 1.96 22.01
C ASP A 149 10.18 1.00 20.95
N LEU A 150 8.88 1.13 20.65
CA LEU A 150 8.20 0.30 19.66
C LEU A 150 8.72 0.59 18.24
N GLY A 151 8.91 -0.47 17.47
CA GLY A 151 9.20 -0.42 16.05
C GLY A 151 7.97 -0.73 15.20
N VAL A 152 8.03 -0.41 13.91
CA VAL A 152 6.96 -0.72 12.96
C VAL A 152 7.58 -1.36 11.71
N HIS A 153 7.10 -2.55 11.37
CA HIS A 153 7.36 -3.21 10.10
C HIS A 153 6.08 -3.87 9.64
N THR A 154 5.33 -3.17 8.79
CA THR A 154 3.95 -3.50 8.45
C THR A 154 3.70 -3.43 6.95
N GLU A 155 2.67 -4.13 6.49
CA GLU A 155 2.16 -4.00 5.11
C GLU A 155 1.58 -2.61 4.87
N MET A 156 0.81 -2.11 5.84
CA MET A 156 0.14 -0.82 5.78
C MET A 156 0.22 -0.14 7.15
N TYR A 157 0.40 1.17 7.14
CA TYR A 157 0.34 2.01 8.33
C TYR A 157 -0.88 2.91 8.25
N VAL A 158 -1.71 2.89 9.30
CA VAL A 158 -2.98 3.60 9.36
C VAL A 158 -3.09 4.41 10.65
N ASP A 159 -4.05 5.33 10.66
CA ASP A 159 -4.36 6.24 11.77
C ASP A 159 -4.68 5.53 13.09
#